data_AF-A0A7W1GD34-F1
#
_entry.id   AF-A0A7W1GD34-F1
#
_cell.length_a   1.000
_cell.length_b   1.000
_cell.length_c   1.000
_cell.angle_alpha   90.00
_cell.angle_beta   90.00
_cell.angle_gamma   90.00
#
_symmetry.space_group_name_H-M   'P 1'
#
loop_
_entity.id
_entity.type
_entity.pdbx_description
1 polymer ?
#
loop_
_entity_poly.entity_id
_entity_poly.type
_entity_poly.pdbx_seq_one_letter_code
_entity_poly.pdbx_strand_id
1 'polypeptide(L)'
;MTTTSIPICNEHRTLKEWQPTTFEYREDGISVRVPNVHAWVCPEDGEASFTPQTVDEIIIIVRELLEPAKRARERRSALTEYIVSVS
;
A
#
# COMPACT_ATOMS: atom_id res chain seq x y z
N MET A 1 -15.06 10.95 21.62
CA MET A 1 -15.50 9.80 20.81
C MET A 1 -15.61 10.28 19.38
N THR A 2 -14.60 10.05 18.55
CA THR A 2 -14.67 10.37 17.12
C THR A 2 -15.55 9.32 16.46
N THR A 3 -16.76 9.69 16.06
CA THR A 3 -17.61 8.91 15.16
C THR A 3 -16.88 8.77 13.82
N THR A 4 -16.14 7.68 13.64
CA THR A 4 -15.50 7.36 12.36
C THR A 4 -16.61 6.98 11.39
N SER A 5 -17.10 7.94 10.61
CA SER A 5 -18.08 7.66 9.56
C SER A 5 -17.43 6.75 8.52
N ILE A 6 -18.11 5.66 8.18
CA ILE A 6 -17.69 4.74 7.13
C ILE A 6 -17.54 5.54 5.82
N PRO A 7 -16.39 5.50 5.14
CA PRO A 7 -16.20 6.19 3.88
C PRO A 7 -17.15 5.66 2.80
N ILE A 8 -17.61 6.56 1.94
CA ILE A 8 -18.38 6.22 0.74
C ILE A 8 -17.40 6.17 -0.44
N CYS A 9 -17.49 5.14 -1.28
CA CYS A 9 -16.84 5.16 -2.58
C CYS A 9 -17.56 6.18 -3.47
N ASN A 10 -16.85 7.21 -3.93
CA ASN A 10 -17.47 8.31 -4.67
C ASN A 10 -18.00 7.87 -6.05
N GLU A 11 -17.35 6.88 -6.67
CA GLU A 11 -17.73 6.35 -7.98
C GLU A 11 -18.99 5.49 -7.90
N HIS A 12 -19.00 4.51 -6.99
CA HIS A 12 -20.08 3.54 -6.85
C HIS A 12 -21.20 3.98 -5.90
N ARG A 13 -20.98 5.04 -5.13
CA ARG A 13 -21.89 5.57 -4.08
C ARG A 13 -22.31 4.51 -3.04
N THR A 14 -21.45 3.53 -2.82
CA THR A 14 -21.63 2.47 -1.81
C THR A 14 -20.75 2.70 -0.60
N LEU A 15 -21.14 2.13 0.55
CA LEU A 15 -20.30 2.12 1.74
C LEU A 15 -19.11 1.19 1.52
N LYS A 16 -17.92 1.65 1.90
CA LYS A 16 -16.74 0.81 1.90
C LYS A 16 -16.79 -0.20 3.04
N GLU A 17 -16.13 -1.33 2.86
CA GLU A 17 -16.04 -2.39 3.86
C GLU A 17 -14.65 -2.41 4.50
N TRP A 18 -14.56 -2.72 5.79
CA TRP A 18 -13.28 -2.83 6.47
C TRP A 18 -12.67 -4.22 6.20
N GLN A 19 -11.66 -4.27 5.36
CA GLN A 19 -11.04 -5.53 4.93
C GLN A 19 -9.54 -5.36 4.64
N PRO A 20 -8.75 -6.45 4.69
CA PRO A 20 -7.35 -6.41 4.31
C PRO A 20 -7.21 -6.20 2.78
N THR A 21 -6.22 -5.42 2.38
CA THR A 21 -5.83 -5.20 0.99
C THR A 21 -4.31 -5.19 0.84
N THR A 22 -3.83 -5.12 -0.40
CA THR A 22 -2.41 -4.92 -0.70
C THR A 22 -2.20 -3.47 -1.12
N PHE A 23 -1.37 -2.75 -0.38
CA PHE A 23 -0.88 -1.44 -0.82
C PHE A 23 0.24 -1.63 -1.84
N GLU A 24 0.17 -0.92 -2.96
CA GLU A 24 1.23 -0.91 -3.97
C GLU A 24 1.70 0.51 -4.26
N TYR A 25 3.02 0.70 -4.22
CA TYR A 25 3.68 1.94 -4.56
C TYR A 25 4.68 1.69 -5.69
N ARG A 26 4.70 2.58 -6.68
CA ARG A 26 5.62 2.50 -7.82
C ARG A 26 6.33 3.82 -8.01
N GLU A 27 7.65 3.78 -8.02
CA GLU A 27 8.51 4.94 -8.31
C GLU A 27 9.73 4.48 -9.11
N ASP A 28 10.05 5.18 -10.19
CA ASP A 28 11.25 4.93 -11.03
C ASP A 28 11.42 3.46 -11.49
N GLY A 29 10.33 2.73 -11.73
CA GLY A 29 10.39 1.30 -12.11
C GLY A 29 10.69 0.34 -10.95
N ILE A 30 10.66 0.82 -9.71
CA ILE A 30 10.62 -0.02 -8.50
C ILE A 30 9.15 -0.16 -8.09
N SER A 31 8.69 -1.39 -7.83
CA SER A 31 7.40 -1.66 -7.19
C SER A 31 7.60 -2.16 -5.77
N VAL A 32 6.93 -1.52 -4.81
CA VAL A 32 6.85 -1.92 -3.41
C VAL A 32 5.43 -2.38 -3.14
N ARG A 33 5.28 -3.61 -2.66
CA ARG A 33 3.98 -4.22 -2.32
C ARG A 33 3.94 -4.56 -0.84
N VAL A 34 2.96 -4.01 -0.13
CA VAL A 34 2.73 -4.25 1.29
C VAL A 34 1.38 -4.97 1.44
N PRO A 35 1.38 -6.31 1.62
CA PRO A 35 0.14 -7.07 1.78
C PRO A 35 -0.46 -6.91 3.18
N ASN A 36 -1.72 -7.35 3.34
CA ASN A 36 -2.43 -7.45 4.62
C ASN A 36 -2.62 -6.11 5.37
N VAL A 37 -2.69 -5.01 4.63
CA VAL A 37 -2.98 -3.70 5.20
C VAL A 37 -4.49 -3.54 5.32
N HIS A 38 -4.99 -3.24 6.52
CA HIS A 38 -6.43 -3.02 6.71
C HIS A 38 -6.84 -1.61 6.27
N ALA A 39 -7.92 -1.54 5.50
CA ALA A 39 -8.45 -0.30 4.95
C ALA A 39 -9.97 -0.39 4.77
N TRP A 40 -10.59 0.77 4.53
CA TRP A 40 -11.93 0.83 3.97
C TRP A 40 -11.84 0.61 2.47
N VAL A 41 -12.33 -0.52 1.97
CA VAL A 41 -12.21 -0.92 0.57
C VAL A 41 -13.59 -0.96 -0.06
N CYS A 42 -13.72 -0.34 -1.22
CA CYS A 42 -14.94 -0.44 -2.02
C CYS A 42 -15.13 -1.90 -2.49
N PRO A 43 -16.31 -2.52 -2.27
CA PRO A 43 -16.55 -3.90 -2.67
C PRO A 43 -16.65 -4.10 -4.20
N GLU A 44 -16.86 -3.03 -4.97
CA GLU A 44 -17.06 -3.10 -6.43
C GLU A 44 -15.74 -3.08 -7.22
N ASP A 45 -14.80 -2.21 -6.85
CA ASP A 45 -13.57 -1.94 -7.62
C ASP A 45 -12.27 -2.08 -6.81
N GLY A 46 -12.37 -2.29 -5.48
CA GLY A 46 -11.21 -2.37 -4.60
C GLY A 46 -10.60 -1.03 -4.20
N GLU A 47 -11.26 0.11 -4.45
CA GLU A 47 -10.75 1.43 -4.08
C GLU A 47 -10.58 1.55 -2.55
N ALA A 48 -9.32 1.60 -2.10
CA ALA A 48 -8.97 1.60 -0.68
C ALA A 48 -8.82 3.02 -0.10
N SER A 49 -9.32 3.23 1.11
CA SER A 49 -9.10 4.42 1.93
C SER A 49 -8.48 4.00 3.26
N PHE A 50 -7.28 4.51 3.52
CA PHE A 50 -6.48 4.18 4.69
C PHE A 50 -6.69 5.20 5.81
N THR A 51 -6.54 4.75 7.06
CA THR A 51 -6.53 5.68 8.20
C THR A 51 -5.20 6.44 8.25
N PRO A 52 -5.15 7.64 8.87
CA PRO A 52 -3.89 8.38 9.02
C PRO A 52 -2.77 7.56 9.65
N GLN A 53 -3.07 6.79 10.72
CA GLN A 53 -2.10 5.91 11.36
C GLN A 53 -1.56 4.84 10.40
N THR A 54 -2.45 4.20 9.63
CA THR A 54 -2.04 3.19 8.63
C THR A 54 -1.16 3.80 7.55
N VAL A 55 -1.44 5.04 7.13
CA VAL A 55 -0.61 5.77 6.16
C VAL A 55 0.78 6.05 6.73
N ASP A 56 0.89 6.49 7.98
CA ASP A 56 2.17 6.73 8.64
C ASP A 56 3.03 5.45 8.69
N GLU A 57 2.42 4.31 9.03
CA GLU A 57 3.08 3.00 9.03
C GLU A 57 3.54 2.59 7.61
N ILE A 58 2.68 2.74 6.60
CA ILE A 58 3.03 2.45 5.19
C ILE A 58 4.21 3.32 4.73
N ILE A 59 4.23 4.62 5.06
CA ILE A 59 5.29 5.54 4.63
C ILE A 59 6.66 5.06 5.16
N ILE A 60 6.71 4.59 6.41
CA ILE A 60 7.94 4.06 6.99
C ILE A 60 8.39 2.81 6.22
N ILE A 61 7.49 1.85 6.01
CA ILE A 61 7.79 0.60 5.30
C ILE A 61 8.28 0.88 3.87
N VAL A 62 7.59 1.76 3.13
CA VAL A 62 7.97 2.10 1.76
C VAL A 62 9.37 2.71 1.72
N ARG A 63 9.70 3.63 2.64
CA ARG A 63 11.04 4.24 2.71
C ARG A 63 12.12 3.22 3.01
N GLU A 64 11.86 2.29 3.94
CA GLU A 64 12.80 1.23 4.31
C GLU A 64 13.11 0.27 3.14
N LEU A 65 12.15 0.04 2.24
CA LEU A 65 12.31 -0.85 1.08
C LEU A 65 12.83 -0.13 -0.18
N LEU A 66 12.43 1.13 -0.38
CA LEU A 66 12.72 1.89 -1.59
C LEU A 66 14.21 2.25 -1.71
N GLU A 67 14.83 2.69 -0.62
CA GLU A 67 16.25 3.10 -0.64
C GLU A 67 17.21 1.93 -0.96
N PRO A 68 17.07 0.73 -0.37
CA PRO A 68 17.79 -0.45 -0.81
C PRO A 68 17.53 -0.82 -2.28
N ALA A 69 16.28 -0.73 -2.73
CA ALA A 69 15.91 -1.08 -4.11
C ALA A 69 16.57 -0.12 -5.13
N LYS A 70 16.60 1.19 -4.85
CA LYS A 70 17.32 2.19 -5.67
C LYS A 70 18.80 1.83 -5.80
N ARG A 71 19.47 1.54 -4.68
CA ARG A 71 20.89 1.12 -4.68
C ARG A 71 21.11 -0.20 -5.42
N ALA A 72 20.18 -1.16 -5.31
CA ALA A 72 20.28 -2.44 -6.02
C ALA A 72 20.17 -2.25 -7.54
N ARG A 73 19.23 -1.42 -7.99
CA ARG A 73 19.04 -1.05 -9.40
C ARG A 73 20.27 -0.34 -10.00
N GLU A 74 20.90 0.56 -9.26
CA GLU A 74 22.13 1.22 -9.72
C GLU A 74 23.30 0.25 -9.91
N ARG A 75 23.37 -0.81 -9.10
CA ARG A 75 24.42 -1.84 -9.18
C ARG A 75 24.19 -2.87 -10.28
N ARG A 76 22.92 -3.13 -10.65
CA ARG A 76 22.54 -4.05 -11.72
C ARG A 76 21.47 -3.43 -12.61
N SER A 77 21.83 -3.18 -13.87
CA SER A 77 20.92 -2.66 -14.90
C SER A 77 19.92 -3.70 -15.44
N ALA A 78 20.10 -4.98 -15.14
CA ALA A 78 19.16 -6.03 -15.53
C ALA A 78 17.96 -6.08 -14.58
N LEU A 79 16.75 -6.20 -15.14
CA LEU A 79 15.51 -6.41 -14.37
C LEU A 79 15.69 -7.62 -13.45
N THR A 80 15.72 -7.37 -12.15
CA THR A 80 15.95 -8.38 -11.11
C THR A 80 14.94 -8.18 -10.00
N GLU A 81 14.17 -9.21 -9.69
CA GLU A 81 13.29 -9.22 -8.52
C GLU A 81 14.10 -9.65 -7.30
N TYR A 82 13.97 -8.89 -6.21
CA TYR A 82 14.60 -9.18 -4.92
C TYR A 82 13.49 -9.53 -3.93
N ILE A 83 13.54 -10.73 -3.34
CA ILE A 83 12.56 -11.21 -2.37
C ILE A 83 13.21 -11.29 -1.00
N VAL A 84 12.62 -10.60 -0.01
CA VAL A 84 13.03 -10.63 1.40
C VAL A 84 11.86 -11.14 2.23
N SER A 85 12.09 -12.17 3.03
CA SER A 85 11.09 -12.79 3.89
C SER A 85 11.44 -12.61 5.36
N VAL A 86 10.45 -12.26 6.18
CA VAL A 86 10.52 -12.27 7.64
C VAL A 86 9.67 -13.45 8.12
N SER A 87 10.24 -14.32 8.95
CA SER A 87 9.63 -15.55 9.46
C SER A 87 9.65 -15.58 10.98
#